data_AF-A0AAV5MKE1-F1
#
_entry.id   AF-A0AAV5MKE1-F1
#
_cell.length_a   1.000
_cell.length_b   1.000
_cell.length_c   1.000
_cell.angle_alpha   90.00
_cell.angle_beta   90.00
_cell.angle_gamma   90.00
#
_symmetry.space_group_name_H-M   'P 1'
#
loop_
_entity.id
_entity.type
_entity.pdbx_description
1 polymer ?
#
loop_
_entity_poly.entity_id
_entity_poly.type
_entity_poly.pdbx_seq_one_letter_code
_entity_poly.pdbx_strand_id
1 'polypeptide(L)'
;MMELLGMMPRKIALGGRYSRDFFNRYGDLRHIRRLRFWPMNKVLIEKYEFSEQDANDMTNFLVPILDFIPEKRPTAAQCLLHPWINAGPRLLEPSVCSSQSQDLDSLSEEKKGDKDEMEAMEAGMRNIVISADSKVVKDDQTTSKLSKSARSSSR
;
A
#
# COMPACT_ATOMS: atom_id res chain seq x y z
N MET A 1 -15.10 14.13 6.36
CA MET A 1 -13.82 14.74 5.92
C MET A 1 -13.63 16.13 6.53
N MET A 2 -14.54 17.09 6.31
CA MET A 2 -14.36 18.45 6.86
C MET A 2 -14.39 18.53 8.40
N GLU A 3 -15.15 17.67 9.07
CA GLU A 3 -15.17 17.62 10.55
C GLU A 3 -13.81 17.24 11.15
N LEU A 4 -13.00 16.48 10.41
CA LEU A 4 -11.72 15.95 10.86
C LEU A 4 -10.53 16.83 10.46
N LEU A 5 -10.56 17.35 9.22
CA LEU A 5 -9.45 18.08 8.58
C LEU A 5 -9.68 19.59 8.50
N GLY A 6 -10.85 20.07 8.95
CA GLY A 6 -11.25 21.46 8.83
C GLY A 6 -12.01 21.79 7.55
N MET A 7 -12.22 23.07 7.30
CA MET A 7 -13.01 23.54 6.16
C MET A 7 -12.30 23.26 4.83
N MET A 8 -13.06 22.73 3.86
CA MET A 8 -12.53 22.47 2.53
C MET A 8 -12.33 23.80 1.76
N PRO A 9 -11.17 24.02 1.11
CA PRO A 9 -10.96 25.20 0.28
C PRO A 9 -12.00 25.30 -0.84
N ARG A 10 -12.56 26.50 -1.04
CA ARG A 10 -13.63 26.74 -2.04
C ARG A 10 -13.27 26.28 -3.45
N LYS A 11 -12.00 26.44 -3.87
CA LYS A 11 -11.52 26.00 -5.19
C LYS A 11 -11.70 24.49 -5.39
N ILE A 12 -11.42 23.70 -4.35
CA ILE A 12 -11.59 22.24 -4.36
C ILE A 12 -13.08 21.88 -4.26
N ALA A 13 -13.80 22.52 -3.33
CA ALA A 13 -15.22 22.25 -3.12
C ALA A 13 -16.08 22.48 -4.37
N LEU A 14 -15.74 23.47 -5.20
CA LEU A 14 -16.48 23.82 -6.41
C LEU A 14 -15.92 23.23 -7.72
N GLY A 15 -14.73 22.63 -7.68
CA GLY A 15 -14.02 22.13 -8.88
C GLY A 15 -14.43 20.73 -9.34
N GLY A 16 -15.19 19.99 -8.54
CA GLY A 16 -15.58 18.61 -8.84
C GLY A 16 -16.81 18.50 -9.74
N ARG A 17 -16.87 17.40 -10.51
CA ARG A 17 -18.02 17.06 -11.37
C ARG A 17 -19.36 17.08 -10.62
N TYR A 18 -19.35 16.59 -9.38
CA TYR A 18 -20.54 16.47 -8.52
C TYR A 18 -20.65 17.60 -7.47
N SER A 19 -19.81 18.63 -7.55
CA SER A 19 -19.74 19.70 -6.54
C SER A 19 -21.09 20.40 -6.31
N ARG A 20 -21.93 20.49 -7.35
CA ARG A 20 -23.23 21.16 -7.28
C ARG A 20 -24.23 20.44 -6.37
N ASP A 21 -24.10 19.14 -6.17
CA ASP A 21 -25.02 18.34 -5.36
C ASP A 21 -24.74 18.50 -3.87
N PHE A 22 -23.47 18.74 -3.52
CA PHE A 22 -23.01 18.83 -2.14
C PHE A 22 -22.82 20.27 -1.64
N PHE A 23 -22.36 21.18 -2.50
CA PHE A 23 -21.94 22.53 -2.10
C PHE A 23 -22.81 23.64 -2.71
N ASN A 24 -22.98 24.72 -1.93
CA ASN A 24 -23.56 25.98 -2.39
C ASN A 24 -22.53 26.81 -3.19
N ARG A 25 -22.90 27.98 -3.72
CA ARG A 25 -21.98 28.85 -4.48
C ARG A 25 -20.83 29.44 -3.66
N TYR A 26 -20.97 29.42 -2.35
CA TYR A 26 -20.00 29.93 -1.38
C TYR A 26 -18.98 28.85 -0.95
N GLY A 27 -19.28 27.56 -1.18
CA GLY A 27 -18.43 26.43 -0.78
C GLY A 27 -18.89 25.71 0.49
N ASP A 28 -20.06 26.03 1.02
CA ASP A 28 -20.63 25.34 2.19
C ASP A 28 -21.54 24.18 1.77
N LEU A 29 -21.71 23.21 2.67
CA LEU A 29 -22.60 22.07 2.43
C LEU A 29 -24.06 22.51 2.36
N ARG A 30 -24.80 21.96 1.38
CA ARG A 30 -26.22 22.28 1.17
C ARG A 30 -27.12 21.68 2.25
N HIS A 31 -26.91 20.41 2.55
CA HIS A 31 -27.83 19.62 3.36
C HIS A 31 -27.38 19.51 4.83
N ILE A 32 -26.13 19.85 5.13
CA ILE A 32 -25.55 19.76 6.47
C ILE A 32 -25.26 21.17 6.98
N ARG A 33 -26.05 21.63 7.96
CA ARG A 33 -25.95 23.00 8.52
C ARG A 33 -25.00 23.10 9.71
N ARG A 34 -24.72 21.99 10.39
CA ARG A 34 -23.90 21.94 11.60
C ARG A 34 -22.86 20.85 11.44
N LEU A 35 -21.60 21.25 11.37
CA LEU A 35 -20.45 20.34 11.39
C LEU A 35 -19.94 20.24 12.82
N ARG A 36 -19.69 19.03 13.29
CA ARG A 36 -19.07 18.79 14.59
C ARG A 36 -17.59 18.52 14.39
N PHE A 37 -16.78 19.55 14.58
CA PHE A 37 -15.34 19.40 14.41
C PHE A 37 -14.75 18.54 15.53
N TRP A 38 -14.05 17.48 15.13
CA TRP A 38 -13.26 16.65 16.02
C TRP A 38 -11.94 16.34 15.31
N PRO A 39 -10.89 17.16 15.54
CA PRO A 39 -9.63 17.04 14.82
C PRO A 39 -8.95 15.71 15.13
N MET A 40 -8.18 15.20 14.16
CA MET A 40 -7.56 13.87 14.24
C MET A 40 -6.81 13.63 15.55
N ASN A 41 -6.00 14.60 15.98
CA ASN A 41 -5.25 14.51 17.24
C ASN A 41 -6.16 14.24 18.45
N LYS A 42 -7.25 15.00 18.60
CA LYS A 42 -8.22 14.78 19.68
C LYS A 42 -8.91 13.43 19.57
N VAL A 43 -9.23 13.00 18.35
CA VAL A 43 -9.81 11.66 18.14
C VAL A 43 -8.83 10.59 18.63
N LEU A 44 -7.54 10.69 18.30
CA LEU A 44 -6.52 9.73 18.72
C LEU A 44 -6.36 9.70 20.25
N ILE A 45 -6.32 10.86 20.91
CA ILE A 45 -6.18 10.93 22.37
C ILE A 45 -7.47 10.47 23.07
N GLU A 46 -8.61 11.05 22.74
CA GLU A 46 -9.85 10.86 23.51
C GLU A 46 -10.54 9.52 23.20
N LYS A 47 -10.49 9.06 21.94
CA LYS A 47 -11.20 7.85 21.51
C LYS A 47 -10.30 6.62 21.48
N TYR A 48 -9.01 6.80 21.17
CA TYR A 48 -8.06 5.70 21.02
C TYR A 48 -7.00 5.67 22.12
N GLU A 49 -7.08 6.57 23.10
CA GLU A 49 -6.20 6.60 24.27
C GLU A 49 -4.72 6.68 23.92
N PHE A 50 -4.38 7.32 22.79
CA PHE A 50 -3.00 7.56 22.44
C PHE A 50 -2.35 8.53 23.43
N SER A 51 -1.05 8.35 23.67
CA SER A 51 -0.26 9.39 24.31
C SER A 51 -0.30 10.66 23.46
N GLU A 52 -0.20 11.83 24.08
CA GLU A 52 -0.22 13.10 23.35
C GLU A 52 0.91 13.15 22.30
N GLN A 53 2.07 12.60 22.61
CA GLN A 53 3.21 12.53 21.69
C GLN A 53 2.92 11.63 20.50
N ASP A 54 2.45 10.40 20.72
CA ASP A 54 2.16 9.46 19.62
C ASP A 54 1.01 9.96 18.73
N ALA A 55 0.00 10.58 19.34
CA ALA A 55 -1.11 11.20 18.62
C ALA A 55 -0.63 12.35 17.74
N ASN A 56 0.27 13.20 18.25
CA ASN A 56 0.90 14.27 17.48
C ASN A 56 1.73 13.72 16.33
N ASP A 57 2.58 12.72 16.57
CA ASP A 57 3.45 12.14 15.54
C ASP A 57 2.67 11.45 14.43
N MET A 58 1.62 10.70 14.79
CA MET A 58 0.71 10.10 13.82
C MET A 58 -0.10 11.16 13.05
N THR A 59 -0.57 12.20 13.74
CA THR A 59 -1.31 13.30 13.09
C THR A 59 -0.41 14.05 12.10
N ASN A 60 0.84 14.32 12.47
CA ASN A 60 1.84 14.96 11.61
C ASN A 60 2.12 14.15 10.34
N PHE A 61 2.06 12.81 10.44
CA PHE A 61 2.15 11.93 9.28
C PHE A 61 0.88 11.94 8.41
N LEU A 62 -0.30 11.81 9.02
CA LEU A 62 -1.55 11.58 8.29
C LEU A 62 -2.17 12.84 7.68
N VAL A 63 -2.09 13.99 8.37
CA VAL A 63 -2.74 15.22 7.91
C VAL A 63 -2.24 15.67 6.53
N PRO A 64 -0.92 15.70 6.23
CA PRO A 64 -0.42 16.05 4.90
C PRO A 64 -0.89 15.10 3.80
N ILE A 65 -0.99 13.80 4.10
CA ILE A 65 -1.47 12.77 3.16
C ILE A 65 -2.95 13.01 2.79
N LEU A 66 -3.72 13.57 3.72
CA LEU A 66 -5.15 13.80 3.58
C LEU A 66 -5.50 15.23 3.13
N ASP A 67 -4.53 16.06 2.71
CA ASP A 67 -4.79 17.43 2.27
C ASP A 67 -5.85 17.47 1.16
N PHE A 68 -6.73 18.47 1.20
CA PHE A 68 -7.77 18.66 0.18
C PHE A 68 -7.19 18.96 -1.21
N ILE A 69 -6.01 19.58 -1.26
CA ILE A 69 -5.30 19.96 -2.48
C ILE A 69 -4.36 18.82 -2.86
N PRO A 70 -4.63 18.06 -3.94
CA PRO A 70 -3.82 16.91 -4.33
C PRO A 70 -2.34 17.26 -4.55
N GLU A 71 -2.06 18.44 -5.07
CA GLU A 71 -0.71 18.91 -5.38
C GLU A 71 0.16 19.14 -4.14
N LYS A 72 -0.47 19.27 -2.96
CA LYS A 72 0.24 19.42 -1.67
C LYS A 72 0.52 18.08 -0.99
N ARG A 73 -0.12 17.00 -1.44
CA ARG A 73 0.04 15.69 -0.79
C ARG A 73 1.45 15.15 -1.05
N PRO A 74 2.14 14.64 -0.03
CA PRO A 74 3.42 13.98 -0.22
C PRO A 74 3.26 12.75 -1.11
N THR A 75 4.29 12.44 -1.90
CA THR A 75 4.33 11.18 -2.64
C THR A 75 4.57 10.01 -1.70
N ALA A 76 4.19 8.79 -2.11
CA ALA A 76 4.43 7.60 -1.28
C ALA A 76 5.91 7.42 -0.90
N ALA A 77 6.83 7.74 -1.82
CA ALA A 77 8.27 7.73 -1.56
C ALA A 77 8.69 8.71 -0.46
N GLN A 78 8.09 9.91 -0.43
CA GLN A 78 8.32 10.90 0.64
C GLN A 78 7.72 10.43 1.97
N CYS A 79 6.56 9.78 1.96
CA CYS A 79 5.93 9.26 3.17
C CYS A 79 6.79 8.19 3.87
N LEU A 80 7.54 7.38 3.12
CA LEU A 80 8.45 6.38 3.69
C LEU A 80 9.61 6.98 4.48
N LEU A 81 9.98 8.23 4.20
CA LEU A 81 11.03 8.95 4.91
C LEU A 81 10.54 9.59 6.22
N HIS A 82 9.23 9.58 6.48
CA HIS A 82 8.67 10.23 7.64
C HIS A 82 9.10 9.52 8.94
N PRO A 83 9.51 10.25 10.00
CA PRO A 83 10.00 9.65 11.25
C PRO A 83 9.03 8.65 11.88
N TRP A 84 7.72 8.90 11.75
CA TRP A 84 6.68 7.99 12.24
C TRP A 84 6.73 6.58 11.60
N ILE A 85 7.10 6.48 10.33
CA ILE A 85 7.29 5.19 9.64
C ILE A 85 8.69 4.64 9.89
N ASN A 86 9.70 5.51 9.92
CA ASN A 86 11.11 5.16 10.06
C ASN A 86 11.57 5.10 11.53
N ALA A 87 10.68 4.68 12.44
CA ALA A 87 10.98 4.49 13.86
C ALA A 87 11.96 3.31 14.05
N GLY A 88 13.23 3.56 13.71
CA GLY A 88 14.38 2.69 13.90
C GLY A 88 14.36 1.38 13.10
N PRO A 89 15.49 0.63 13.08
CA PRO A 89 15.46 -0.78 12.74
C PRO A 89 14.47 -1.42 13.69
N ARG A 90 13.33 -1.84 13.15
CA ARG A 90 12.44 -2.70 13.90
C ARG A 90 13.28 -3.89 14.36
N LEU A 91 13.41 -4.07 15.67
CA LEU A 91 13.67 -5.35 16.32
C LEU A 91 12.47 -6.30 16.08
N LEU A 92 11.97 -6.36 14.85
CA LEU A 92 11.18 -7.47 14.36
C LEU A 92 12.19 -8.51 13.92
N GLU A 93 12.85 -9.12 14.90
CA GLU A 93 13.13 -10.54 14.76
C GLU A 93 11.79 -11.18 14.37
N PRO A 94 11.71 -11.87 13.21
CA PRO A 94 10.59 -12.76 12.97
C PRO A 94 10.46 -13.61 14.23
N SER A 95 9.27 -13.71 14.80
CA SER A 95 9.00 -14.71 15.83
C SER A 95 9.27 -16.08 15.21
N VAL A 96 10.53 -16.54 15.28
CA VAL A 96 10.84 -17.96 15.26
C VAL A 96 10.04 -18.52 16.42
N CYS A 97 9.03 -19.32 16.08
CA CYS A 97 8.32 -20.13 17.03
C CYS A 97 9.37 -20.97 17.76
N SER A 98 9.83 -20.51 18.93
CA SER A 98 10.54 -21.35 19.87
C SER A 98 9.49 -22.29 20.42
N SER A 99 9.25 -23.37 19.70
CA SER A 99 8.81 -24.63 20.28
C SER A 99 9.78 -24.94 21.42
N GLN A 100 9.43 -24.51 22.63
CA GLN A 100 10.08 -24.97 23.84
C GLN A 100 9.74 -26.46 23.95
N SER A 101 10.58 -27.31 23.38
CA SER A 101 10.64 -28.73 23.70
C SER A 101 11.83 -28.94 24.64
N GLN A 102 11.57 -28.72 25.93
CA GLN A 102 12.30 -29.21 27.10
C GLN A 102 11.19 -29.54 28.11
N ASP A 103 11.00 -30.71 28.68
CA ASP A 103 11.74 -31.97 28.78
C ASP A 103 10.68 -33.06 29.06
N LEU A 104 10.94 -34.33 28.68
CA LEU A 104 10.60 -35.50 29.52
C LEU A 104 11.27 -36.75 28.91
N ASP A 105 12.22 -37.27 29.66
CA ASP A 105 13.01 -38.45 29.36
C ASP A 105 12.30 -39.75 29.82
N SER A 106 12.48 -40.81 29.03
CA SER A 106 12.47 -42.25 29.35
C SER A 106 11.16 -43.03 29.65
N LEU A 107 10.72 -43.89 28.71
CA LEU A 107 10.93 -45.38 28.71
C LEU A 107 10.12 -46.17 27.64
N SER A 108 10.87 -46.98 26.86
CA SER A 108 10.60 -48.33 26.29
C SER A 108 9.56 -48.62 25.17
N GLU A 109 10.13 -49.05 24.02
CA GLU A 109 9.85 -50.25 23.20
C GLU A 109 8.67 -50.37 22.20
N GLU A 110 9.02 -50.93 21.03
CA GLU A 110 8.22 -51.57 19.98
C GLU A 110 7.32 -50.69 19.07
N LYS A 111 7.83 -50.31 17.88
CA LYS A 111 7.34 -50.88 16.62
C LYS A 111 8.14 -50.45 15.38
N LYS A 112 8.45 -51.49 14.61
CA LYS A 112 9.23 -51.56 13.39
C LYS A 112 8.39 -51.15 12.17
N GLY A 113 8.98 -50.33 11.30
CA GLY A 113 8.64 -50.23 9.88
C GLY A 113 7.85 -48.99 9.48
N ASP A 114 8.55 -47.94 9.06
CA ASP A 114 8.07 -47.08 7.95
C ASP A 114 9.16 -46.15 7.38
N LYS A 115 10.32 -46.71 7.02
CA LYS A 115 11.44 -45.92 6.45
C LYS A 115 11.42 -45.90 4.91
N ASP A 116 10.67 -46.79 4.28
CA ASP A 116 10.69 -46.98 2.83
C ASP A 116 9.63 -46.15 2.09
N GLU A 117 8.62 -45.61 2.78
CA GLU A 117 7.55 -44.81 2.15
C GLU A 117 7.90 -43.31 1.97
N MET A 118 8.84 -42.77 2.76
CA MET A 118 9.32 -41.38 2.61
C MET A 118 10.32 -41.24 1.44
N GLU A 119 11.08 -42.29 1.16
CA GLU A 119 12.06 -42.33 0.06
C GLU A 119 11.36 -42.40 -1.32
N ALA A 120 10.23 -43.10 -1.40
CA ALA A 120 9.43 -43.19 -2.62
C ALA A 120 8.81 -41.84 -3.06
N MET A 121 8.47 -40.96 -2.11
CA MET A 121 7.95 -39.63 -2.42
C MET A 121 9.04 -38.65 -2.91
N GLU A 122 10.28 -38.78 -2.44
CA GLU A 122 11.41 -37.94 -2.90
C GLU A 122 11.88 -38.35 -4.31
N ALA A 123 11.89 -39.66 -4.61
CA ALA A 123 12.25 -40.18 -5.93
C ALA A 123 11.29 -39.70 -7.04
N GLY A 124 10.03 -39.40 -6.69
CA GLY A 124 9.02 -38.91 -7.65
C GLY A 124 9.21 -37.46 -8.11
N MET A 125 10.05 -36.66 -7.44
CA MET A 125 10.19 -35.22 -7.72
C MET A 125 11.52 -34.83 -8.38
N ARG A 126 12.49 -35.75 -8.48
CA ARG A 126 13.73 -35.52 -9.22
C ARG A 126 13.51 -35.77 -10.70
N ASN A 127 13.00 -34.78 -11.45
CA ASN A 127 13.18 -34.64 -12.91
C ASN A 127 12.69 -33.29 -13.49
N ILE A 128 12.74 -32.19 -12.74
CA ILE A 128 12.50 -30.85 -13.32
C ILE A 128 13.85 -30.20 -13.62
N VAL A 129 14.36 -30.44 -14.83
CA VAL A 129 15.44 -29.66 -15.43
C VAL A 129 14.83 -28.39 -15.99
N ILE A 130 15.00 -27.26 -15.28
CA ILE A 130 14.81 -25.94 -15.89
C ILE A 130 16.08 -25.65 -16.65
N SER A 131 16.10 -25.99 -17.94
CA SER A 131 17.11 -25.51 -18.87
C SER A 131 17.00 -24.00 -18.96
N ALA A 132 17.86 -23.28 -18.23
CA ALA A 132 18.08 -21.86 -18.39
C ALA A 132 18.95 -21.63 -19.63
N ASP A 133 18.41 -21.91 -20.82
CA ASP A 133 18.99 -21.42 -22.06
C ASP A 133 17.97 -21.46 -23.19
N SER A 134 17.49 -20.28 -23.59
CA SER A 134 16.90 -20.07 -24.91
C SER A 134 17.01 -18.59 -25.28
N LYS A 135 18.15 -18.30 -25.92
CA LYS A 135 18.26 -17.62 -27.21
C LYS A 135 17.46 -16.32 -27.38
N VAL A 136 18.22 -15.23 -27.39
CA VAL A 136 17.93 -14.01 -28.17
C VAL A 136 17.59 -14.43 -29.61
N VAL A 137 16.31 -14.31 -29.97
CA VAL A 137 15.84 -14.37 -31.35
C VAL A 137 15.97 -12.98 -31.95
N LYS A 138 16.81 -12.90 -32.97
CA LYS A 138 16.98 -11.79 -33.89
C LYS A 138 16.10 -12.12 -35.09
N ASP A 139 15.04 -11.35 -35.33
CA ASP A 139 14.33 -11.37 -36.60
C ASP A 139 14.34 -9.98 -37.23
N ASP A 140 14.82 -10.00 -38.46
CA ASP A 140 14.90 -8.90 -39.41
C ASP A 140 14.01 -9.30 -40.60
N GLN A 141 13.49 -8.29 -41.31
CA GLN A 141 12.73 -8.33 -42.58
C GLN A 141 11.22 -8.60 -42.56
N THR A 142 10.37 -8.08 -43.46
CA THR A 142 10.32 -6.92 -44.40
C THR A 142 8.88 -6.89 -44.99
N THR A 143 8.49 -5.73 -45.55
CA THR A 143 7.57 -5.49 -46.70
C THR A 143 6.08 -5.13 -46.49
N SER A 144 5.73 -3.92 -47.00
CA SER A 144 4.67 -3.58 -47.98
C SER A 144 4.21 -2.10 -47.77
N LYS A 145 4.72 -1.12 -48.54
CA LYS A 145 4.08 -0.46 -49.72
C LYS A 145 2.59 -0.09 -49.46
N LEU A 146 2.09 1.15 -49.55
CA LEU A 146 2.08 2.05 -50.73
C LEU A 146 1.55 3.49 -50.41
N SER A 147 2.14 4.51 -51.05
CA SER A 147 1.62 5.82 -51.53
C SER A 147 0.46 6.61 -50.87
N LYS A 148 0.70 7.91 -50.61
CA LYS A 148 0.13 9.01 -51.43
C LYS A 148 0.73 10.39 -51.09
N SER A 149 0.90 11.16 -52.17
CA SER A 149 1.32 12.56 -52.30
C SER A 149 0.29 13.55 -51.75
N ALA A 150 0.74 14.68 -51.18
CA ALA A 150 0.15 16.00 -51.44
C ALA A 150 1.10 17.14 -50.98
N ARG A 151 1.39 18.04 -51.92
CA ARG A 151 2.08 19.33 -51.75
C ARG A 151 1.05 20.43 -51.98
N SER A 152 0.94 21.41 -51.08
CA SER A 152 0.56 22.84 -51.28
C SER A 152 0.14 23.43 -49.92
N SER A 153 0.84 24.44 -49.38
CA SER A 153 0.86 25.87 -49.73
C SER A 153 -0.26 26.65 -49.03
N SER A 154 0.10 27.59 -48.15
CA SER A 154 -0.60 28.87 -47.95
C SER A 154 0.35 29.82 -47.21
N ARG A 155 0.83 30.82 -47.96
CA ARG A 155 1.10 32.17 -47.50
C ARG A 155 -0.07 33.02 -47.99
#